data_AF-A0A7C3YNG0-F1
#
_entry.id   AF-A0A7C3YNG0-F1
#
_cell.length_a   1.000
_cell.length_b   1.000
_cell.length_c   1.000
_cell.angle_alpha   90.00
_cell.angle_beta   90.00
_cell.angle_gamma   90.00
#
_symmetry.space_group_name_H-M   'P 1'
#
loop_
_entity.id
_entity.type
_entity.pdbx_description
1 polymer ?
#
loop_
_entity_poly.entity_id
_entity_poly.type
_entity_poly.pdbx_seq_one_letter_code
_entity_poly.pdbx_strand_id
1 'polypeptide(L)'
;MIFYMPIYESDEHEILNEKTVLFDHGVKVSKGILYLTNKRIIYVKNGKRGIFRAAPSLVDLEVKLDSLDDVGKAIPRLKMAKKRIVSIKYYEGASLQTKDFTVSNPELWEKSVRQWALEYKRRINDENRRNIEDEKKRELDMARAKAPTANIGYVYYGKDNQKKNQGKNTIKSQIGNVVEGELEGKETQELPELCENCGAVIPPGSKFCPECGKPVAKKMDR
;
A
#
# COMPACT_ATOMS: atom_id res chain seq x y z
N MET A 1 26.54 -31.81 -10.51
CA MET A 1 25.38 -31.54 -9.64
C MET A 1 24.59 -30.42 -10.31
N ILE A 2 23.47 -30.74 -10.97
CA ILE A 2 22.64 -29.70 -11.62
C ILE A 2 21.98 -28.91 -10.47
N PHE A 3 22.40 -27.67 -10.29
CA PHE A 3 21.74 -26.72 -9.41
C PHE A 3 20.62 -26.08 -10.22
N TYR A 4 19.38 -26.24 -9.77
CA TYR A 4 18.27 -25.48 -10.33
C TYR A 4 18.45 -24.02 -9.92
N MET A 5 18.68 -23.17 -10.92
CA MET A 5 18.68 -21.73 -10.73
C MET A 5 17.22 -21.27 -10.89
N PRO A 6 16.66 -20.55 -9.91
CA PRO A 6 15.31 -20.04 -10.03
C PRO A 6 15.20 -19.10 -11.24
N ILE A 7 14.04 -19.11 -11.88
CA ILE A 7 13.75 -18.24 -13.02
C ILE A 7 13.22 -16.92 -12.47
N TYR A 8 13.88 -15.83 -12.84
CA TYR A 8 13.55 -14.48 -12.40
C TYR A 8 12.75 -13.73 -13.46
N GLU A 9 11.85 -12.84 -13.02
CA GLU A 9 11.23 -11.85 -13.90
C GLU A 9 12.25 -10.80 -14.35
N SER A 10 11.97 -10.07 -15.44
CA SER A 10 12.94 -9.13 -16.03
C SER A 10 13.35 -7.97 -15.10
N ASP A 11 12.50 -7.58 -14.15
CA ASP A 11 12.79 -6.57 -13.12
C ASP A 11 13.11 -7.18 -11.74
N GLU A 12 13.19 -8.50 -11.64
CA GLU A 12 13.53 -9.22 -10.42
C GLU A 12 15.04 -9.46 -10.33
N HIS A 13 15.63 -9.06 -9.20
CA HIS A 13 17.07 -9.11 -8.99
C HIS A 13 17.39 -9.88 -7.71
N GLU A 14 18.37 -10.77 -7.80
CA GLU A 14 18.91 -11.52 -6.67
C GLU A 14 19.77 -10.62 -5.78
N ILE A 15 19.51 -10.62 -4.47
CA ILE A 15 20.21 -9.79 -3.48
C ILE A 15 21.13 -10.66 -2.64
N LEU A 16 20.61 -11.78 -2.12
CA LEU A 16 21.37 -12.74 -1.32
C LEU A 16 21.04 -14.16 -1.75
N ASN A 17 22.04 -15.03 -1.71
CA ASN A 17 21.83 -16.46 -1.78
C ASN A 17 22.71 -17.18 -0.75
N GLU A 18 22.20 -18.29 -0.21
CA GLU A 18 23.00 -19.10 0.71
C GLU A 18 22.53 -20.55 0.76
N LYS A 19 23.47 -21.49 0.95
CA LYS A 19 23.15 -22.90 1.21
C LYS A 19 22.64 -23.05 2.64
N THR A 20 21.37 -23.44 2.78
CA THR A 20 20.70 -23.52 4.08
C THR A 20 20.04 -24.88 4.28
N VAL A 21 19.70 -25.15 5.53
CA VAL A 21 18.90 -26.32 5.92
C VAL A 21 17.55 -25.80 6.41
N LEU A 22 16.47 -26.32 5.81
CA LEU A 22 15.11 -26.00 6.21
C LEU A 22 14.71 -26.87 7.40
N PHE A 23 14.16 -26.19 8.41
CA PHE A 23 13.50 -26.75 9.56
C PHE A 23 12.05 -26.28 9.55
N ASP A 24 11.15 -27.20 9.84
CA ASP A 24 9.73 -26.97 9.94
C ASP A 24 9.29 -27.44 11.31
N HIS A 25 8.80 -26.52 12.15
CA HIS A 25 8.43 -26.80 13.53
C HIS A 25 9.52 -27.57 14.32
N GLY A 26 10.80 -27.23 14.10
CA GLY A 26 11.96 -27.86 14.73
C GLY A 26 12.43 -29.18 14.10
N VAL A 27 11.71 -29.71 13.11
CA VAL A 27 12.09 -30.93 12.37
C VAL A 27 12.86 -30.56 11.12
N LYS A 28 14.00 -31.20 10.89
CA LYS A 28 14.81 -31.00 9.69
C LYS A 28 14.11 -31.60 8.47
N VAL A 29 13.71 -30.75 7.52
CA VAL A 29 12.97 -31.18 6.31
C VAL A 29 13.93 -31.51 5.19
N SER A 30 14.72 -30.52 4.75
CA SER A 30 15.54 -30.65 3.54
C SER A 30 16.78 -29.74 3.59
N LYS A 31 17.74 -30.03 2.71
CA LYS A 31 18.90 -29.16 2.45
C LYS A 31 18.68 -28.50 1.09
N GLY A 32 19.04 -27.23 0.98
CA GLY A 32 18.73 -26.46 -0.21
C GLY A 32 19.51 -25.16 -0.27
N ILE A 33 19.08 -24.29 -1.16
CA ILE A 33 19.60 -22.93 -1.30
C ILE A 33 18.44 -21.97 -1.08
N LEU A 34 18.64 -21.02 -0.19
CA LEU A 34 17.72 -19.91 0.05
C LEU A 34 18.19 -18.72 -0.78
N TYR A 35 17.26 -18.09 -1.48
CA TYR A 35 17.46 -16.91 -2.30
C TYR A 35 16.55 -15.79 -1.78
N LEU A 36 17.11 -14.61 -1.64
CA LEU A 36 16.38 -13.36 -1.42
C LEU A 36 16.47 -12.53 -2.69
N THR A 37 15.32 -12.14 -3.21
CA THR A 37 15.20 -11.21 -4.32
C THR A 37 14.52 -9.92 -3.86
N ASN A 38 14.50 -8.91 -4.72
CA ASN A 38 13.77 -7.66 -4.49
C ASN A 38 12.23 -7.83 -4.49
N LYS A 39 11.69 -9.02 -4.82
CA LYS A 39 10.24 -9.29 -4.88
C LYS A 39 9.77 -10.40 -3.93
N ARG A 40 10.59 -11.45 -3.75
CA ARG A 40 10.22 -12.68 -3.03
C ARG A 40 11.43 -13.41 -2.46
N ILE A 41 11.15 -14.32 -1.54
CA ILE A 41 12.11 -15.27 -0.97
C ILE A 41 11.82 -16.63 -1.59
N ILE A 42 12.86 -17.29 -2.08
CA ILE A 42 12.75 -18.58 -2.79
C ILE A 42 13.64 -19.59 -2.10
N TYR A 43 13.12 -20.77 -1.79
CA TYR A 43 13.91 -21.90 -1.30
C TYR A 43 13.86 -23.05 -2.29
N VAL A 44 15.04 -23.47 -2.75
CA VAL A 44 15.20 -24.58 -3.69
C VAL A 44 15.77 -25.78 -2.94
N LYS A 45 14.99 -26.87 -2.85
CA LYS A 45 15.48 -28.12 -2.26
C LYS A 45 16.45 -28.83 -3.21
N ASN A 46 17.53 -29.36 -2.64
CA ASN A 46 18.52 -30.10 -3.41
C ASN A 46 17.93 -31.44 -3.90
N GLY A 47 18.14 -31.73 -5.19
CA GLY A 47 17.78 -33.02 -5.78
C GLY A 47 18.61 -34.16 -5.20
N LYS A 48 17.96 -35.28 -4.90
CA LYS A 48 18.64 -36.50 -4.42
C LYS A 48 19.10 -37.32 -5.62
N ARG A 49 20.39 -37.60 -5.73
CA ARG A 49 20.93 -38.58 -6.69
C ARG A 49 21.23 -39.88 -5.93
N GLY A 50 20.42 -40.91 -6.18
CA GLY A 50 20.67 -42.28 -5.72
C GLY A 50 21.13 -43.16 -6.89
N ILE A 51 21.63 -44.36 -6.55
CA ILE A 51 22.16 -45.34 -7.52
C ILE A 51 21.09 -45.75 -8.56
N PHE A 52 19.82 -45.80 -8.16
CA PHE A 52 18.71 -46.26 -9.01
C PHE A 52 17.70 -45.16 -9.38
N ARG A 53 17.70 -44.02 -8.68
CA ARG A 53 16.75 -42.91 -8.93
C ARG A 53 17.43 -41.57 -8.70
N ALA A 54 17.27 -40.65 -9.65
CA ALA A 54 17.64 -39.26 -9.51
C ALA A 54 16.38 -38.40 -9.46
N ALA A 55 16.23 -37.62 -8.40
CA ALA A 55 15.23 -36.56 -8.32
C ALA A 55 15.90 -35.21 -8.61
N PRO A 56 15.33 -34.36 -9.47
CA PRO A 56 15.84 -33.01 -9.70
C PRO A 56 15.66 -32.14 -8.46
N SER A 57 16.42 -31.04 -8.39
CA SER A 57 16.12 -29.95 -7.45
C SER A 57 14.83 -29.26 -7.86
N LEU A 58 14.00 -28.90 -6.87
CA LEU A 58 12.69 -28.30 -7.07
C LEU A 58 12.56 -27.07 -6.17
N VAL A 59 11.83 -26.05 -6.60
CA VAL A 59 11.39 -24.96 -5.72
C VAL A 59 10.43 -25.55 -4.69
N ASP A 60 10.77 -25.45 -3.41
CA ASP A 60 10.01 -26.02 -2.30
C ASP A 60 9.20 -24.96 -1.56
N LEU A 61 9.66 -23.71 -1.58
CA LEU A 61 8.97 -22.58 -0.98
C LEU A 61 9.19 -21.32 -1.82
N GLU A 62 8.13 -20.58 -2.03
CA GLU A 62 8.14 -19.26 -2.65
C GLU A 62 7.26 -18.31 -1.84
N VAL A 63 7.86 -17.26 -1.27
CA VAL A 63 7.17 -16.30 -0.38
C VAL A 63 7.33 -14.92 -0.97
N LYS A 64 6.22 -14.28 -1.35
CA LYS A 64 6.25 -12.87 -1.77
C LYS A 64 6.57 -11.98 -0.58
N LEU A 65 7.34 -10.91 -0.81
CA LEU A 65 7.65 -9.94 0.26
C LEU A 65 6.41 -9.21 0.78
N ASP A 66 5.31 -9.18 0.01
CA ASP A 66 4.03 -8.63 0.46
C ASP A 66 3.37 -9.47 1.56
N SER A 67 3.36 -10.79 1.38
CA SER A 67 2.78 -11.77 2.32
C SER A 67 3.61 -11.99 3.58
N LEU A 68 4.75 -11.31 3.70
CA LEU A 68 5.67 -11.45 4.82
C LEU A 68 5.13 -10.69 6.05
N ASP A 69 4.99 -11.40 7.16
CA ASP A 69 4.54 -10.87 8.45
C ASP A 69 5.74 -10.34 9.26
N ASP A 70 6.68 -11.23 9.59
CA ASP A 70 7.89 -10.89 10.33
C ASP A 70 9.04 -11.85 10.01
N VAL A 71 10.25 -11.39 10.31
CA VAL A 71 11.49 -12.16 10.21
C VAL A 71 12.18 -12.14 11.56
N GLY A 72 12.26 -13.30 12.18
CA GLY A 72 12.98 -13.52 13.43
C GLY A 72 14.39 -14.02 13.19
N LYS A 73 15.28 -13.76 14.16
CA LYS A 73 16.59 -14.40 14.25
C LYS A 73 16.74 -15.13 15.58
N ALA A 74 17.38 -16.29 15.54
CA ALA A 74 17.81 -17.02 16.72
C ALA A 74 19.32 -17.27 16.64
N ILE A 75 20.07 -16.47 17.40
CA ILE A 75 21.52 -16.60 17.56
C ILE A 75 21.78 -17.15 18.97
N PRO A 76 22.39 -18.33 19.12
CA PRO A 76 22.75 -18.84 20.43
C PRO A 76 23.77 -17.90 21.09
N ARG A 77 23.58 -17.62 22.39
CA ARG A 77 24.48 -16.74 23.15
C ARG A 77 25.92 -17.27 23.27
N LEU A 78 26.13 -18.57 23.03
CA LEU A 78 27.44 -19.21 23.17
C LEU A 78 28.20 -19.19 21.83
N LYS A 79 29.40 -18.59 21.80
CA LYS A 79 30.24 -18.43 20.59
C LYS A 79 30.59 -19.75 19.86
N MET A 80 30.49 -20.89 20.55
CA MET A 80 30.79 -22.23 19.99
C MET A 80 29.60 -22.88 19.28
N ALA A 81 28.39 -22.35 19.42
CA ALA A 81 27.19 -22.93 18.83
C ALA A 81 27.01 -22.46 17.38
N LYS A 82 27.27 -23.37 16.43
CA LYS A 82 27.16 -23.10 14.98
C LYS A 82 25.72 -23.00 14.45
N LYS A 83 24.70 -23.27 15.28
CA LYS A 83 23.29 -23.25 14.86
C LYS A 83 22.75 -21.82 14.90
N ARG A 84 22.97 -21.10 13.81
CA ARG A 84 22.45 -19.76 13.55
C ARG A 84 21.20 -19.90 12.69
N ILE A 85 20.04 -19.47 13.19
CA ILE A 85 18.73 -19.72 12.55
C ILE A 85 18.04 -18.39 12.23
N VAL A 86 17.41 -18.32 11.06
CA VAL A 86 16.49 -17.25 10.64
C VAL A 86 15.11 -17.87 10.50
N SER A 87 14.12 -17.26 11.14
CA SER A 87 12.72 -17.70 11.09
C SER A 87 11.93 -16.74 10.22
N ILE A 88 11.29 -17.24 9.18
CA ILE A 88 10.49 -16.47 8.24
C ILE A 88 9.02 -16.79 8.51
N LYS A 89 8.24 -15.76 8.87
CA LYS A 89 6.80 -15.86 9.08
C LYS A 89 6.04 -15.20 7.94
N TYR A 90 5.14 -15.92 7.30
CA TYR A 90 4.39 -15.41 6.16
C TYR A 90 2.97 -15.97 6.14
N TYR A 91 2.07 -15.24 5.48
CA TYR A 91 0.70 -15.70 5.25
C TYR A 91 0.63 -16.51 3.96
N GLU A 92 0.09 -17.72 4.07
CA GLU A 92 -0.35 -18.53 2.94
C GLU A 92 -1.88 -18.59 2.96
N GLY A 93 -2.50 -17.74 2.14
CA GLY A 93 -3.93 -17.47 2.23
C GLY A 93 -4.27 -16.85 3.59
N ALA A 94 -5.04 -17.58 4.41
CA ALA A 94 -5.42 -17.14 5.75
C ALA A 94 -4.56 -17.74 6.88
N SER A 95 -3.63 -18.64 6.57
CA SER A 95 -2.84 -19.35 7.58
C SER A 95 -1.46 -18.73 7.73
N LEU A 96 -1.06 -18.43 8.97
CA LEU A 96 0.29 -17.99 9.28
C LEU A 96 1.23 -19.19 9.33
N GLN A 97 2.21 -19.24 8.42
CA GLN A 97 3.23 -20.26 8.34
C GLN A 97 4.56 -19.73 8.89
N THR A 98 5.31 -20.58 9.57
CA THR A 98 6.67 -20.26 10.05
C THR A 98 7.65 -21.30 9.55
N LYS A 99 8.74 -20.85 8.91
CA LYS A 99 9.82 -21.73 8.43
C LYS A 99 11.16 -21.25 8.95
N ASP A 100 11.96 -22.19 9.44
CA ASP A 100 13.24 -21.91 10.08
C ASP A 100 14.39 -22.35 9.17
N PHE A 101 15.37 -21.50 8.95
CA PHE A 101 16.51 -21.75 8.08
C PHE A 101 17.81 -21.63 8.85
N THR A 102 18.70 -22.61 8.72
CA THR A 102 20.08 -22.47 9.23
C THR A 102 20.92 -21.68 8.25
N VAL A 103 21.51 -20.58 8.72
CA VAL A 103 22.16 -19.53 7.91
C VAL A 103 23.49 -19.14 8.56
N SER A 104 24.49 -18.77 7.77
CA SER A 104 25.78 -18.30 8.29
C SER A 104 25.66 -16.94 8.96
N ASN A 105 24.93 -15.98 8.41
CA ASN A 105 24.76 -14.68 9.06
C ASN A 105 23.27 -14.29 9.21
N PRO A 106 22.61 -14.68 10.32
CA PRO A 106 21.19 -14.36 10.52
C PRO A 106 20.88 -12.87 10.55
N GLU A 107 21.81 -12.06 11.04
CA GLU A 107 21.60 -10.62 11.17
C GLU A 107 21.59 -9.93 9.80
N LEU A 108 22.47 -10.35 8.89
CA LEU A 108 22.46 -9.87 7.51
C LEU A 108 21.14 -10.21 6.84
N TRP A 109 20.69 -11.46 6.96
CA TRP A 109 19.44 -11.92 6.35
C TRP A 109 18.22 -11.18 6.92
N GLU A 110 18.11 -11.05 8.24
CA GLU A 110 17.01 -10.30 8.86
C GLU A 110 16.97 -8.85 8.36
N LYS A 111 18.11 -8.15 8.37
CA LYS A 111 18.20 -6.74 7.93
C LYS A 111 17.84 -6.61 6.45
N SER A 112 18.43 -7.45 5.60
CA SER A 112 18.17 -7.42 4.17
C SER A 112 16.71 -7.72 3.86
N VAL A 113 16.12 -8.78 4.44
CA VAL A 113 14.72 -9.09 4.19
C VAL A 113 13.81 -7.95 4.67
N ARG A 114 14.05 -7.38 5.86
CA ARG A 114 13.25 -6.25 6.37
C ARG A 114 13.35 -5.00 5.49
N GLN A 115 14.56 -4.65 5.06
CA GLN A 115 14.78 -3.50 4.19
C GLN A 115 14.05 -3.68 2.85
N TRP A 116 14.23 -4.83 2.21
CA TRP A 116 13.63 -5.09 0.90
C TRP A 116 12.12 -5.29 0.98
N ALA A 117 11.58 -5.86 2.07
CA ALA A 117 10.14 -5.92 2.29
C ALA A 117 9.53 -4.52 2.41
N LEU A 118 10.20 -3.60 3.10
CA LEU A 118 9.76 -2.20 3.20
C LEU A 118 9.79 -1.49 1.84
N GLU A 119 10.91 -1.61 1.11
CA GLU A 119 11.06 -1.02 -0.22
C GLU A 119 10.04 -1.58 -1.21
N TYR A 120 9.81 -2.89 -1.18
CA TYR A 120 8.81 -3.56 -2.01
C TYR A 120 7.41 -3.04 -1.71
N LYS A 121 7.01 -2.94 -0.43
CA LYS A 121 5.71 -2.37 -0.03
C LYS A 121 5.53 -0.92 -0.52
N ARG A 122 6.57 -0.09 -0.44
CA ARG A 122 6.54 1.28 -0.98
C ARG A 122 6.34 1.27 -2.50
N ARG A 123 7.12 0.47 -3.22
CA ARG A 123 7.02 0.37 -4.68
C ARG A 123 5.64 -0.05 -5.14
N ILE A 124 5.06 -1.09 -4.52
CA ILE A 124 3.71 -1.56 -4.83
C ILE A 124 2.65 -0.50 -4.52
N ASN A 125 2.76 0.20 -3.39
CA ASN A 125 1.82 1.27 -3.06
C ASN A 125 1.89 2.44 -4.06
N ASP A 126 3.09 2.84 -4.46
CA ASP A 126 3.29 3.91 -5.45
C ASP A 126 2.83 3.49 -6.85
N GLU A 127 3.03 2.24 -7.24
CA GLU A 127 2.52 1.67 -8.50
C GLU A 127 0.99 1.59 -8.50
N ASN A 128 0.39 1.09 -7.42
CA ASN A 128 -1.06 1.06 -7.26
C ASN A 128 -1.67 2.47 -7.29
N ARG A 129 -1.05 3.45 -6.63
CA ARG A 129 -1.50 4.86 -6.68
C ARG A 129 -1.50 5.40 -8.11
N ARG A 130 -0.39 5.20 -8.84
CA ARG A 130 -0.28 5.63 -10.25
C ARG A 130 -1.32 4.96 -11.13
N ASN A 131 -1.51 3.65 -10.98
CA ASN A 131 -2.50 2.91 -11.75
C ASN A 131 -3.94 3.43 -11.51
N ILE A 132 -4.27 3.78 -10.26
CA ILE A 132 -5.57 4.37 -9.91
C ILE A 132 -5.74 5.77 -10.52
N GLU A 133 -4.70 6.61 -10.49
CA GLU A 133 -4.72 7.95 -11.09
C GLU A 133 -4.87 7.89 -12.62
N ASP A 134 -4.13 6.99 -13.27
CA ASP A 134 -4.18 6.79 -14.72
C ASP A 134 -5.52 6.22 -15.18
N GLU A 135 -6.16 5.35 -14.40
CA GLU A 135 -7.51 4.86 -14.67
C GLU A 135 -8.54 5.99 -14.57
N LYS A 136 -8.50 6.79 -13.50
CA LYS A 136 -9.38 7.96 -13.34
C LYS A 136 -9.21 8.97 -14.48
N LYS A 137 -7.98 9.21 -14.92
CA LYS A 137 -7.70 10.09 -16.06
C LYS A 137 -8.31 9.54 -17.34
N ARG A 138 -8.12 8.24 -17.63
CA ARG A 138 -8.72 7.58 -18.79
C ARG A 138 -10.25 7.63 -18.77
N GLU A 139 -10.87 7.48 -17.59
CA GLU A 139 -12.31 7.60 -17.41
C GLU A 139 -12.80 9.03 -17.71
N LEU A 140 -12.15 10.05 -17.15
CA LEU A 140 -12.48 11.46 -17.40
C LEU A 140 -12.32 11.83 -18.88
N ASP A 141 -11.26 11.37 -19.52
CA ASP A 141 -11.01 11.62 -20.95
C ASP A 141 -12.06 10.92 -21.82
N MET A 142 -12.48 9.69 -21.47
CA MET A 142 -13.60 9.01 -22.13
C MET A 142 -14.94 9.72 -21.91
N ALA A 143 -15.22 10.23 -20.71
CA ALA A 143 -16.43 10.98 -20.42
C ALA A 143 -16.47 12.30 -21.22
N ARG A 144 -15.34 13.00 -21.31
CA ARG A 144 -15.18 14.21 -22.14
C ARG A 144 -15.41 13.91 -23.62
N ALA A 145 -14.88 12.80 -24.13
CA ALA A 145 -15.06 12.39 -25.52
C ALA A 145 -16.51 11.95 -25.83
N LYS A 146 -17.21 11.36 -24.86
CA LYS A 146 -18.62 10.93 -24.99
C LYS A 146 -19.63 12.06 -24.77
N ALA A 147 -19.23 13.15 -24.11
CA ALA A 147 -20.12 14.28 -23.87
C ALA A 147 -20.53 14.93 -25.20
N PRO A 148 -21.82 15.27 -25.38
CA PRO A 148 -22.22 16.00 -26.58
C PRO A 148 -21.46 17.33 -26.59
N THR A 149 -20.61 17.51 -27.59
CA THR A 149 -19.89 18.76 -27.84
C THR A 149 -20.89 19.82 -28.32
N ALA A 150 -21.72 20.31 -27.41
CA ALA A 150 -22.45 21.54 -27.64
C ALA A 150 -21.38 22.61 -27.87
N ASN A 151 -21.30 23.09 -29.11
CA ASN A 151 -20.42 24.14 -29.56
C ASN A 151 -20.84 25.44 -28.86
N ILE A 152 -20.50 25.60 -27.58
CA ILE A 152 -20.64 26.85 -26.85
C ILE A 152 -19.55 27.74 -27.45
N GLY A 153 -19.94 28.49 -28.49
CA GLY A 153 -19.05 29.40 -29.19
C GLY A 153 -18.33 30.30 -28.20
N TYR A 154 -17.03 30.49 -28.43
CA TYR A 154 -16.21 31.49 -27.77
C TYR A 154 -16.95 32.83 -27.75
N VAL A 155 -17.55 33.19 -26.61
CA VAL A 155 -18.13 34.51 -26.42
C VAL A 155 -16.98 35.49 -26.25
N TYR A 156 -16.60 36.15 -27.34
CA TYR A 156 -15.74 37.32 -27.30
C TYR A 156 -16.52 38.44 -26.59
N TYR A 157 -16.04 38.87 -25.42
CA TYR A 157 -16.53 40.09 -24.78
C TYR A 157 -16.07 41.31 -25.59
N GLY A 158 -16.86 41.67 -26.60
CA GLY A 158 -16.79 42.95 -27.29
C GLY A 158 -17.35 44.06 -26.39
N LYS A 159 -16.57 45.11 -26.21
CA LYS A 159 -16.80 46.21 -25.28
C LYS A 159 -17.59 47.31 -25.97
N ASP A 160 -18.92 47.28 -25.94
CA ASP A 160 -19.73 48.35 -26.54
C ASP A 160 -20.75 49.00 -25.58
N ASN A 161 -20.78 50.32 -25.68
CA ASN A 161 -21.53 51.30 -24.90
C ASN A 161 -23.02 51.39 -25.28
N GLN A 162 -23.85 51.60 -24.25
CA GLN A 162 -25.13 52.35 -24.22
C GLN A 162 -26.25 52.01 -25.24
N LYS A 163 -27.41 51.59 -24.71
CA LYS A 163 -28.63 52.45 -24.68
C LYS A 163 -29.77 51.81 -23.88
N LYS A 164 -30.36 52.63 -23.01
CA LYS A 164 -31.58 52.38 -22.22
C LYS A 164 -32.84 52.49 -23.08
N ASN A 165 -33.90 51.79 -22.62
CA ASN A 165 -35.34 52.10 -22.64
C ASN A 165 -36.16 50.87 -23.11
N GLN A 166 -37.33 50.50 -22.59
CA GLN A 166 -38.18 50.95 -21.47
C GLN A 166 -39.38 49.96 -21.39
N GLY A 167 -39.76 49.55 -20.16
CA GLY A 167 -41.14 49.17 -19.77
C GLY A 167 -41.65 47.78 -20.23
N LYS A 168 -42.47 47.03 -19.48
CA LYS A 168 -43.41 47.36 -18.40
C LYS A 168 -43.62 46.21 -17.40
N ASN A 169 -44.05 46.60 -16.21
CA ASN A 169 -44.23 45.85 -14.95
C ASN A 169 -45.43 44.89 -14.92
N THR A 170 -45.42 43.91 -14.00
CA THR A 170 -46.34 43.84 -12.83
C THR A 170 -45.98 42.68 -11.88
N ILE A 171 -45.32 42.98 -10.76
CA ILE A 171 -45.80 42.91 -9.36
C ILE A 171 -46.31 41.52 -8.89
N LYS A 172 -45.48 40.82 -8.12
CA LYS A 172 -45.71 40.45 -6.70
C LYS A 172 -44.39 39.84 -6.16
N SER A 173 -43.62 40.59 -5.38
CA SER A 173 -43.68 40.60 -3.90
C SER A 173 -43.18 39.26 -3.35
N GLN A 174 -41.97 39.09 -2.84
CA GLN A 174 -41.33 39.63 -1.62
C GLN A 174 -40.18 38.60 -1.42
N ILE A 175 -38.92 38.87 -1.11
CA ILE A 175 -38.26 39.52 0.04
C ILE A 175 -36.81 39.76 -0.49
N GLY A 176 -36.27 40.99 -0.55
CA GLY A 176 -35.60 41.68 0.56
C GLY A 176 -34.20 41.10 0.83
N ASN A 177 -33.13 41.60 0.16
CA ASN A 177 -32.17 42.60 0.71
C ASN A 177 -31.16 41.95 1.71
N VAL A 178 -29.82 42.09 1.69
CA VAL A 178 -28.87 43.17 1.33
C VAL A 178 -27.48 42.50 1.19
N VAL A 179 -26.77 42.65 0.07
CA VAL A 179 -25.57 43.49 -0.19
C VAL A 179 -24.32 43.18 0.65
N GLU A 180 -23.29 42.77 -0.10
CA GLU A 180 -21.84 42.99 -0.01
C GLU A 180 -21.22 43.42 1.33
N GLY A 181 -20.19 42.67 1.72
CA GLY A 181 -19.25 43.02 2.78
C GLY A 181 -17.89 42.39 2.49
N GLU A 182 -16.97 43.26 2.11
CA GLU A 182 -15.54 43.09 1.95
C GLU A 182 -14.82 42.64 3.25
N LEU A 183 -13.65 42.02 3.04
CA LEU A 183 -12.46 41.99 3.90
C LEU A 183 -12.35 40.99 5.08
N GLU A 184 -11.21 40.30 5.03
CA GLU A 184 -10.27 40.06 6.15
C GLU A 184 -10.60 39.03 7.24
N GLY A 185 -9.87 37.91 7.15
CA GLY A 185 -8.98 37.45 8.22
C GLY A 185 -9.56 37.29 9.64
N LYS A 186 -9.81 36.04 10.01
CA LYS A 186 -9.52 35.54 11.36
C LYS A 186 -9.29 34.03 11.33
N GLU A 187 -8.02 33.67 11.35
CA GLU A 187 -7.56 32.35 11.79
C GLU A 187 -7.91 32.20 13.28
N THR A 188 -8.78 31.23 13.59
CA THR A 188 -8.71 30.50 14.86
C THR A 188 -8.69 29.03 14.48
N GLN A 189 -7.53 28.41 14.70
CA GLN A 189 -7.28 27.01 14.41
C GLN A 189 -8.10 26.15 15.40
N GLU A 190 -9.15 25.50 14.91
CA GLU A 190 -9.77 24.37 15.60
C GLU A 190 -9.52 23.13 14.73
N LEU A 191 -8.67 22.23 15.24
CA LEU A 191 -8.29 20.99 14.56
C LEU A 191 -9.56 20.17 14.28
N PRO A 192 -9.72 19.62 13.05
CA PRO A 192 -10.87 18.78 12.73
C PRO A 192 -10.88 17.55 13.64
N GLU A 193 -11.91 17.43 14.49
CA GLU A 193 -12.13 16.25 15.32
C GLU A 193 -12.66 15.10 14.46
N LEU A 194 -12.20 13.88 14.73
CA LEU A 194 -12.71 12.68 14.07
C LEU A 194 -13.77 12.03 14.95
N CYS A 195 -14.86 11.58 14.33
CA CYS A 195 -15.92 10.87 15.02
C CYS A 195 -15.38 9.54 15.57
N GLU A 196 -15.44 9.34 16.89
CA GLU A 196 -15.01 8.09 17.53
C GLU A 196 -15.81 6.85 17.06
N ASN A 197 -17.01 7.05 16.49
CA ASN A 197 -17.88 5.95 16.05
C ASN A 197 -17.69 5.56 14.58
N CYS A 198 -17.37 6.51 13.69
CA CYS A 198 -17.29 6.22 12.24
C CYS A 198 -16.03 6.75 11.56
N GLY A 199 -15.18 7.50 12.28
CA GLY A 199 -13.95 8.09 11.75
C GLY A 199 -14.15 9.28 10.82
N ALA A 200 -15.39 9.75 10.62
CA ALA A 200 -15.66 10.92 9.79
C ALA A 200 -15.16 12.21 10.44
N VAL A 201 -14.69 13.16 9.62
CA VAL A 201 -14.30 14.49 10.07
C VAL A 201 -15.53 15.28 10.51
N ILE A 202 -15.51 15.75 11.74
CA ILE A 202 -16.56 16.56 12.35
C ILE A 202 -16.14 18.04 12.22
N PRO A 203 -16.94 18.88 11.53
CA PRO A 203 -16.67 20.30 11.51
C PRO A 203 -16.85 20.91 12.91
N PRO A 204 -16.00 21.89 13.29
CA PRO A 204 -15.99 22.48 14.63
C PRO A 204 -17.36 23.04 15.01
N GLY A 205 -17.77 22.81 16.27
CA GLY A 205 -19.06 23.26 16.80
C GLY A 205 -20.27 22.34 16.51
N SER A 206 -20.08 21.22 15.81
CA SER A 206 -21.17 20.27 15.52
C SER A 206 -21.54 19.42 16.74
N LYS A 207 -22.83 19.41 17.11
CA LYS A 207 -23.35 18.60 18.24
C LYS A 207 -23.54 17.11 17.90
N PHE A 208 -23.68 16.79 16.62
CA PHE A 208 -23.88 15.44 16.09
C PHE A 208 -22.99 15.22 14.87
N CYS A 209 -22.58 13.97 14.64
CA CYS A 209 -21.83 13.59 13.46
C CYS A 209 -22.73 13.65 12.21
N PRO A 210 -22.32 14.36 11.14
CA PRO A 210 -23.12 14.47 9.91
C PRO A 210 -23.25 13.14 9.16
N GLU A 211 -22.29 12.23 9.32
CA GLU A 211 -22.26 10.95 8.59
C GLU A 211 -23.04 9.84 9.29
N CYS A 212 -22.96 9.74 10.62
CA CYS A 212 -23.57 8.64 11.37
C CYS A 212 -24.67 9.05 12.36
N GLY A 213 -24.92 10.36 12.51
CA GLY A 213 -25.98 10.89 13.37
C GLY A 213 -25.72 10.78 14.88
N LYS A 214 -24.58 10.20 15.31
CA LYS A 214 -24.28 10.07 16.74
C LYS A 214 -23.84 11.40 17.38
N PRO A 215 -24.20 11.66 18.65
CA PRO A 215 -23.79 12.86 19.37
C PRO A 215 -22.27 12.88 19.55
N VAL A 216 -21.67 14.05 19.38
CA VAL A 216 -20.25 14.27 19.62
C VAL A 216 -20.08 14.55 21.11
N ALA A 217 -19.41 13.64 21.82
CA ALA A 217 -19.18 13.77 23.26
C ALA A 217 -18.13 14.86 23.49
N LYS A 218 -18.58 16.11 23.65
CA LYS A 218 -17.70 17.23 23.98
C LYS A 218 -17.05 16.95 25.34
N LYS A 219 -15.73 16.72 25.38
CA LYS A 219 -15.01 16.72 26.65
C LYS A 219 -15.10 18.14 27.21
N MET A 220 -15.75 18.29 28.36
CA MET A 220 -15.77 19.55 29.11
C MET A 220 -14.36 19.76 29.68
N ASP A 221 -13.64 20.74 29.13
CA ASP A 221 -12.43 21.26 29.73
C ASP A 221 -12.78 21.91 31.08
N ARG A 222 -11.99 21.60 32.11
CA ARG A 222 -12.14 22.04 33.50
C ARG A 222 -11.20 23.20 33.79
#